data_AF-A0A9D8IRB8-F1
#
_entry.id   AF-A0A9D8IRB8-F1
#
_cell.length_a   1.000
_cell.length_b   1.000
_cell.length_c   1.000
_cell.angle_alpha   90.00
_cell.angle_beta   90.00
_cell.angle_gamma   90.00
#
_symmetry.space_group_name_H-M   'P 1'
#
loop_
_entity.id
_entity.type
_entity.pdbx_description
1 polymer ?
#
loop_
_entity_poly.entity_id
_entity_poly.type
_entity_poly.pdbx_seq_one_letter_code
_entity_poly.pdbx_strand_id
1 'polypeptide(L)'
;MSERTASNDRGASEPPLVGITMGDPNGIGPEVLVKSLADPIVRRAARFVIYGQNKVLLEAAEAAGIEPCWLRIAADGERAARGVVAEPVVYDYGDDAAGPLGAPAVDASPPDRERAAPSHARLQNGGG
;
A
#
# COMPACT_ATOMS: atom_id res chain seq x y z
N MET A 1 -29.55 40.07 4.76
CA MET A 1 -28.61 39.47 3.80
C MET A 1 -28.26 38.09 4.33
N SER A 2 -28.86 37.05 3.77
CA SER A 2 -28.67 35.67 4.19
C SER A 2 -27.48 35.12 3.41
N GLU A 3 -26.33 35.01 4.06
CA GLU A 3 -25.22 34.22 3.54
C GLU A 3 -25.67 32.77 3.51
N ARG A 4 -25.84 32.25 2.29
CA ARG A 4 -26.12 30.84 2.04
C ARG A 4 -24.99 30.04 2.64
N THR A 5 -25.25 29.49 3.82
CA THR A 5 -24.61 28.27 4.30
C THR A 5 -24.77 27.24 3.18
N ALA A 6 -23.68 26.97 2.44
CA ALA A 6 -23.62 25.79 1.60
C ALA A 6 -23.54 24.59 2.55
N SER A 7 -24.70 24.17 3.04
CA SER A 7 -24.87 22.88 3.69
C SER A 7 -24.54 21.83 2.63
N ASN A 8 -23.33 21.28 2.66
CA ASN A 8 -23.05 20.07 1.91
C ASN A 8 -23.56 18.88 2.71
N ASP A 9 -24.89 18.74 2.70
CA ASP A 9 -25.59 17.52 3.05
C ASP A 9 -25.29 16.47 1.97
N ARG A 10 -24.19 15.71 2.15
CA ARG A 10 -23.98 14.45 1.43
C ARG A 10 -24.14 13.34 2.46
N GLY A 11 -25.37 12.85 2.57
CA GLY A 11 -25.77 11.86 3.57
C GLY A 11 -24.84 10.65 3.58
N ALA A 12 -24.30 10.30 4.75
CA ALA A 12 -23.57 9.07 5.07
C ALA A 12 -22.82 8.40 3.89
N SER A 13 -22.14 9.19 3.06
CA SER A 13 -21.54 8.75 1.80
C SER A 13 -20.08 8.42 2.02
N GLU A 14 -19.60 7.30 1.47
CA GLU A 14 -18.20 6.86 1.57
C GLU A 14 -17.20 8.02 1.39
N PRO A 15 -16.05 7.99 2.09
CA PRO A 15 -14.98 8.97 1.88
C PRO A 15 -14.66 9.09 0.38
N PRO A 16 -14.46 10.31 -0.14
CA PRO A 16 -14.21 10.52 -1.56
C PRO A 16 -12.98 9.75 -2.04
N LEU A 17 -13.02 9.25 -3.27
CA LEU A 17 -11.86 8.68 -3.94
C LEU A 17 -11.05 9.80 -4.61
N VAL A 18 -9.78 9.93 -4.24
CA VAL A 18 -8.87 10.99 -4.70
C VAL A 18 -7.68 10.36 -5.41
N GLY A 19 -7.53 10.70 -6.70
CA GLY A 19 -6.34 10.38 -7.47
C GLY A 19 -5.26 11.44 -7.26
N ILE A 20 -4.04 11.01 -6.97
CA ILE A 20 -2.86 11.88 -6.81
C ILE A 20 -1.76 11.38 -7.74
N THR A 21 -1.21 12.25 -8.57
CA THR A 21 0.02 11.95 -9.30
C THR A 21 1.21 12.20 -8.38
N MET A 22 2.20 11.28 -8.37
CA MET A 22 3.42 11.45 -7.58
C MET A 22 4.22 12.70 -7.96
N GLY A 23 4.16 13.09 -9.24
CA GLY A 23 4.97 14.17 -9.79
C GLY A 23 6.33 13.68 -10.28
N ASP A 24 7.34 14.57 -10.27
CA ASP A 24 8.72 14.24 -10.63
C ASP A 24 9.37 13.36 -9.56
N PRO A 25 9.89 12.15 -9.91
CA PRO A 25 10.64 11.30 -9.00
C PRO A 25 11.82 11.97 -8.28
N ASN A 26 12.47 12.96 -8.92
CA ASN A 26 13.63 13.65 -8.35
C ASN A 26 13.24 14.92 -7.58
N GLY A 27 11.95 15.25 -7.53
CA GLY A 27 11.43 16.37 -6.75
C GLY A 27 11.09 15.99 -5.32
N ILE A 28 10.45 16.92 -4.60
CA ILE A 28 9.99 16.70 -3.21
C ILE A 28 8.63 16.00 -3.12
N GLY A 29 7.95 15.80 -4.25
CA GLY A 29 6.59 15.21 -4.32
C GLY A 29 6.49 13.86 -3.59
N PRO A 30 7.39 12.89 -3.83
CA PRO A 30 7.43 11.63 -3.09
C PRO A 30 7.51 11.80 -1.58
N GLU A 31 8.39 12.68 -1.08
CA GLU A 31 8.55 12.94 0.35
C GLU A 31 7.30 13.55 0.97
N VAL A 32 6.68 14.52 0.29
CA VAL A 32 5.44 15.16 0.73
C VAL A 32 4.31 14.14 0.79
N LEU A 33 4.21 13.25 -0.21
CA LEU A 33 3.21 12.19 -0.23
C LEU A 33 3.35 11.23 0.95
N VAL A 34 4.55 10.71 1.17
CA VAL A 34 4.85 9.80 2.28
C VAL A 34 4.47 10.45 3.62
N LYS A 35 4.94 11.68 3.87
CA LYS A 35 4.68 12.39 5.13
C LYS A 35 3.20 12.70 5.32
N SER A 36 2.48 13.03 4.24
CA SER A 36 1.05 13.30 4.30
C SER A 36 0.25 12.04 4.60
N LEU A 37 0.60 10.90 4.00
CA LEU A 37 -0.07 9.62 4.23
C LEU A 37 0.22 9.02 5.61
N ALA A 38 1.35 9.38 6.23
CA ALA A 38 1.64 8.97 7.60
C ALA A 38 0.57 9.48 8.59
N ASP A 39 -0.04 10.63 8.34
CA ASP A 39 -1.08 11.19 9.20
C ASP A 39 -2.41 10.41 9.08
N PRO A 40 -2.90 9.76 10.16
CA PRO A 40 -4.18 9.07 10.14
C PRO A 40 -5.39 9.97 9.87
N ILE A 41 -5.31 11.28 10.18
CA ILE A 41 -6.37 12.25 9.87
C ILE A 41 -6.49 12.40 8.36
N VAL A 42 -5.37 12.54 7.65
CA VAL A 42 -5.34 12.62 6.18
C VAL A 42 -5.91 11.34 5.59
N ARG A 43 -5.45 10.16 6.03
CA ARG A 43 -5.94 8.86 5.53
C ARG A 43 -7.43 8.61 5.76
N ARG A 44 -8.03 9.21 6.79
CA ARG A 44 -9.48 9.11 7.04
C ARG A 44 -10.30 10.09 6.23
N ALA A 45 -9.70 11.16 5.70
CA ALA A 45 -10.40 12.19 4.96
C ALA A 45 -10.83 11.73 3.54
N ALA A 46 -10.12 10.76 2.95
CA ALA A 46 -10.37 10.25 1.61
C ALA A 46 -9.75 8.86 1.41
N ARG A 47 -10.18 8.18 0.35
CA ARG A 47 -9.50 7.00 -0.21
C ARG A 47 -8.52 7.49 -1.27
N PHE A 48 -7.24 7.15 -1.13
CA PHE A 48 -6.20 7.68 -2.01
C PHE A 48 -5.73 6.66 -3.04
N VAL A 49 -5.60 7.11 -4.28
CA VAL A 49 -4.95 6.37 -5.36
C VAL A 49 -3.81 7.22 -5.87
N ILE A 50 -2.60 6.71 -5.78
CA ILE A 50 -1.36 7.37 -6.14
C ILE A 50 -0.87 6.78 -7.45
N TYR A 51 -0.61 7.62 -8.44
CA TYR A 51 -0.05 7.22 -9.72
C TYR A 51 1.43 7.62 -9.74
N GLY A 52 2.34 6.65 -9.75
CA GLY A 52 3.77 6.94 -9.62
C GLY A 52 4.66 5.70 -9.70
N GLN A 53 5.87 5.81 -9.15
CA GLN A 53 6.82 4.70 -9.07
C GLN A 53 6.93 4.28 -7.61
N ASN A 54 6.60 3.02 -7.32
CA ASN A 54 6.60 2.55 -5.94
C ASN A 54 8.00 2.59 -5.33
N LYS A 55 9.04 2.29 -6.13
CA LYS A 55 10.44 2.35 -5.67
C LYS A 55 10.81 3.72 -5.11
N VAL A 56 10.42 4.80 -5.79
CA VAL A 56 10.70 6.18 -5.37
C VAL A 56 9.99 6.53 -4.06
N LEU A 57 8.74 6.10 -3.90
CA LEU A 57 7.99 6.31 -2.65
C LEU A 57 8.58 5.50 -1.48
N LEU A 58 9.09 4.29 -1.73
CA LEU A 58 9.78 3.51 -0.72
C LEU A 58 11.09 4.17 -0.27
N GLU A 59 11.90 4.66 -1.20
CA GLU A 59 13.13 5.40 -0.90
C GLU A 59 12.84 6.66 -0.09
N ALA A 60 11.77 7.40 -0.43
CA ALA A 60 11.33 8.57 0.32
C ALA A 60 10.83 8.21 1.74
N ALA A 61 10.16 7.07 1.90
CA ALA A 61 9.73 6.55 3.20
C ALA A 61 10.90 6.14 4.10
N GLU A 62 11.87 5.43 3.55
CA GLU A 62 13.10 5.07 4.25
C GLU A 62 13.85 6.33 4.70
N ALA A 63 14.05 7.29 3.81
CA ALA A 63 14.72 8.57 4.13
C ALA A 63 13.97 9.38 5.21
N ALA A 64 12.65 9.27 5.28
CA ALA A 64 11.82 9.94 6.29
C ALA A 64 11.66 9.13 7.60
N GLY A 65 12.12 7.89 7.65
CA GLY A 65 11.90 6.99 8.79
C GLY A 65 10.42 6.65 9.01
N ILE A 66 9.64 6.57 7.93
CA ILE A 66 8.20 6.33 7.95
C ILE A 66 7.92 4.95 7.36
N GLU A 67 7.18 4.11 8.08
CA GLU A 67 6.71 2.83 7.55
C GLU A 67 5.69 3.04 6.42
N PRO A 68 5.87 2.41 5.25
CA PRO A 68 4.91 2.49 4.16
C PRO A 68 3.52 2.01 4.59
N CYS A 69 2.50 2.82 4.30
CA CYS A 69 1.11 2.54 4.66
C CYS A 69 0.18 2.42 3.44
N TRP A 70 0.74 2.00 2.30
CA TRP A 70 0.03 1.85 1.04
C TRP A 70 0.22 0.44 0.45
N LEU A 71 -0.77 0.01 -0.35
CA LEU A 71 -0.67 -1.21 -1.15
C LEU A 71 -0.12 -0.88 -2.54
N ARG A 72 0.82 -1.70 -3.00
CA ARG A 72 1.32 -1.62 -4.38
C ARG A 72 0.43 -2.42 -5.33
N ILE A 73 0.05 -1.81 -6.44
CA ILE A 73 -0.59 -2.46 -7.58
C ILE A 73 0.23 -2.17 -8.83
N ALA A 74 0.64 -3.21 -9.55
CA ALA A 74 1.27 -3.04 -10.86
C ALA A 74 0.26 -2.39 -11.83
N ALA A 75 0.69 -1.37 -12.58
CA ALA A 75 -0.22 -0.59 -13.43
C ALA A 75 -0.93 -1.41 -14.51
N ASP A 76 -0.34 -2.53 -14.94
CA ASP A 76 -0.87 -3.47 -15.92
C ASP A 76 -1.61 -4.68 -15.29
N GLY A 77 -1.71 -4.74 -13.96
CA GLY A 77 -2.30 -5.87 -13.25
C GLY A 77 -3.84 -5.87 -13.21
N GLU A 78 -4.45 -7.06 -13.18
CA GLU A 78 -5.92 -7.23 -13.10
C GLU A 78 -6.55 -6.49 -11.89
N ARG A 79 -5.80 -6.31 -10.80
CA ARG A 79 -6.25 -5.56 -9.62
C ARG A 79 -6.50 -4.07 -9.91
N ALA A 80 -5.83 -3.50 -10.90
CA ALA A 80 -6.10 -2.13 -11.35
C ALA A 80 -7.52 -1.95 -11.90
N ALA A 81 -8.10 -3.02 -12.46
CA ALA A 81 -9.42 -3.00 -13.05
C ALA A 81 -10.56 -3.13 -12.02
N ARG A 82 -10.28 -3.56 -10.78
CA ARG A 82 -11.31 -3.92 -9.78
C ARG A 82 -11.59 -2.86 -8.71
N GLY A 83 -10.82 -1.77 -8.68
CA GLY A 83 -11.02 -0.65 -7.75
C GLY A 83 -10.46 -0.91 -6.34
N VAL A 84 -10.20 0.17 -5.61
CA VAL A 84 -9.47 0.18 -4.33
C VAL A 84 -10.43 0.35 -3.15
N VAL A 85 -10.34 -0.51 -2.14
CA VAL A 85 -11.09 -0.38 -0.88
C VAL A 85 -10.16 0.02 0.28
N ALA A 86 -10.54 1.10 0.97
CA ALA A 86 -10.05 1.60 2.26
C ALA A 86 -8.57 1.98 2.45
N GLU A 87 -7.62 1.52 1.64
CA GLU A 87 -6.19 1.83 1.82
C GLU A 87 -5.64 2.75 0.71
N PRO A 88 -4.61 3.57 1.00
CA PRO A 88 -3.86 4.23 -0.05
C PRO A 88 -3.28 3.16 -1.00
N VAL A 89 -3.46 3.34 -2.30
CA VAL A 89 -2.91 2.44 -3.31
C VAL A 89 -1.94 3.18 -4.19
N VAL A 90 -0.80 2.57 -4.50
CA VAL A 90 0.13 3.05 -5.52
C VAL A 90 -0.02 2.19 -6.77
N TYR A 91 -0.45 2.80 -7.86
CA TYR A 91 -0.27 2.26 -9.21
C TYR A 91 1.16 2.51 -9.65
N ASP A 92 1.93 1.43 -9.70
CA ASP A 92 3.35 1.42 -9.99
C ASP A 92 3.59 1.31 -11.50
N TYR A 93 4.09 2.38 -12.09
CA TYR A 93 4.50 2.46 -13.50
C TYR A 93 6.00 2.22 -13.69
N GLY A 94 6.74 1.94 -12.61
CA GLY A 94 8.20 1.82 -12.62
C GLY A 94 8.75 0.46 -13.05
N ASP A 95 7.93 -0.44 -13.60
CA ASP A 95 8.42 -1.74 -14.06
C ASP A 95 8.72 -1.70 -15.56
N ASP A 96 10.01 -1.84 -15.90
CA ASP A 96 10.45 -2.26 -17.23
C ASP A 96 10.05 -3.74 -17.43
N ALA A 97 8.74 -4.02 -17.54
CA ALA A 97 8.22 -5.34 -17.90
C ALA A 97 7.91 -5.41 -19.40
N ALA A 98 8.96 -5.30 -20.21
CA ALA A 98 9.09 -6.21 -21.34
C ALA A 98 9.63 -7.56 -20.80
N GLY A 99 8.77 -8.31 -20.09
CA GLY A 99 9.04 -9.67 -19.57
C GLY A 99 7.71 -10.37 -19.25
N PRO A 100 7.53 -11.66 -19.59
CA PRO A 100 6.25 -12.16 -20.09
C PRO A 100 5.17 -12.25 -19.00
N LEU A 101 4.00 -11.68 -19.33
CA LEU A 101 2.66 -12.09 -18.93
C LEU A 101 2.56 -13.14 -17.80
N GLY A 102 2.07 -12.69 -16.65
CA GLY A 102 1.27 -13.53 -15.76
C GLY A 102 2.04 -14.31 -14.70
N ALA A 103 2.29 -13.67 -13.56
CA ALA A 103 2.29 -14.36 -12.28
C ALA A 103 1.22 -13.71 -11.38
N PRO A 104 0.16 -14.42 -10.96
CA PRO A 104 -0.86 -13.85 -10.10
C PRO A 104 -0.25 -13.50 -8.74
N ALA A 105 -0.67 -12.36 -8.20
CA ALA A 105 -0.33 -11.89 -6.86
C ALA A 105 -0.58 -12.99 -5.82
N VAL A 106 0.49 -13.60 -5.32
CA VAL A 106 0.42 -14.52 -4.19
C VAL A 106 0.32 -13.71 -2.90
N ASP A 107 -0.92 -13.67 -2.41
CA ASP A 107 -1.28 -13.89 -1.00
C ASP A 107 -0.32 -13.34 0.06
N ALA A 108 -0.60 -12.13 0.57
CA ALA A 108 -0.11 -11.68 1.86
C ALA A 108 -0.90 -12.40 2.97
N SER A 109 -0.69 -13.70 3.10
CA SER A 109 -1.05 -14.44 4.30
C SER A 109 -0.08 -14.02 5.41
N PRO A 110 -0.55 -13.69 6.63
CA PRO A 110 0.34 -13.34 7.73
C PRO A 110 1.29 -14.51 8.00
N PRO A 111 2.55 -14.27 8.44
CA PRO A 111 3.45 -15.37 8.75
C PRO A 111 2.83 -16.21 9.87
N ASP A 112 2.45 -17.45 9.53
CA ASP A 112 2.07 -18.47 10.48
C ASP A 112 3.15 -18.56 11.55
N ARG A 113 2.79 -18.22 12.80
CA ARG A 113 3.58 -18.53 13.98
C ARG A 113 3.48 -20.04 14.22
N GLU A 114 4.20 -20.81 13.42
CA GLU A 114 4.39 -22.24 13.65
C GLU A 114 5.27 -22.42 14.89
N ARG A 115 4.60 -22.92 15.92
CA ARG A 115 5.12 -23.44 17.19
C ARG A 115 6.34 -24.34 16.97
N ALA A 116 7.51 -23.90 17.43
CA ALA A 116 8.60 -24.81 17.76
C ALA A 116 8.66 -25.00 19.28
N ALA A 117 8.14 -26.13 19.75
CA ALA A 117 8.46 -26.73 21.05
C ALA A 117 8.30 -28.26 20.91
N PRO A 118 8.94 -29.06 21.78
CA PRO A 118 10.25 -29.68 21.58
C PRO A 118 10.14 -31.14 21.11
N SER A 119 11.09 -31.61 20.31
CA SER A 119 11.21 -33.05 19.98
C SER A 119 11.92 -33.80 21.11
N HIS A 120 11.15 -34.55 21.90
CA HIS A 120 11.69 -35.56 22.80
C HIS A 120 11.65 -36.96 22.15
N ALA A 121 12.77 -37.66 22.32
CA ALA A 121 12.97 -39.11 22.36
C ALA A 121 12.93 -39.93 21.05
N ARG A 122 14.02 -40.68 20.78
CA ARG A 122 14.06 -42.14 21.03
C ARG A 122 15.44 -42.75 20.73
N LEU A 123 16.00 -43.39 21.77
CA LEU A 123 16.83 -44.61 21.83
C LEU A 123 17.41 -45.19 20.53
N GLN A 124 18.73 -45.38 20.52
CA GLN A 124 19.35 -46.56 19.89
C GLN A 124 20.29 -47.24 20.90
N ASN A 125 20.02 -48.53 21.09
CA ASN A 125 20.79 -49.51 21.87
C ASN A 125 21.87 -50.15 20.99
N GLY A 126 22.91 -50.70 21.65
CA GLY A 126 23.84 -51.73 21.13
C GLY A 126 25.14 -51.16 20.58
N GLY A 127 26.34 -51.53 21.02
CA GLY A 127 26.79 -52.80 21.58
C GLY A 127 27.84 -53.37 20.61
N GLY A 128 29.12 -53.36 21.01
CA GLY A 128 30.27 -53.83 20.24
C GLY A 128 31.57 -53.19 20.69
#